data_AF-A0A2D8RUR7-F1
#
_entry.id   AF-A0A2D8RUR7-F1
#
_cell.length_a   1.000
_cell.length_b   1.000
_cell.length_c   1.000
_cell.angle_alpha   90.00
_cell.angle_beta   90.00
_cell.angle_gamma   90.00
#
_symmetry.space_group_name_H-M   'P 1'
#
loop_
_entity.id
_entity.type
_entity.pdbx_description
1 polymer ?
#
loop_
_entity_poly.entity_id
_entity_poly.type
_entity_poly.pdbx_seq_one_letter_code
_entity_poly.pdbx_strand_id
1 'polypeptide(L)'
;MPDAHSHDEGSPAEYRVPPHNIDAEQALLGAILVNNESYDRVASFLEPSHFFDAVHGRIYEAASKLITQGHLASPVTLKNFFERDAALAEIGGPQYLARLAGAATTIINAEEYGRTIYDLAIRRQLITVGTDIHNRAFDAPVDDTPSAQILDAEQALYQLAEQGKYEGGFQSFHESLNVAIDMAAEAYKRDGGLSGISSGLRDLDHRLGGLQPSDLIILAGRPSMGKTALATNIAFSAAKAYKAEHHADGSVTAKDGAIVGFFSLEMSAEQLATRLLAEQSGVPSEKIRRGNIHEDEFHRLVDAARDLQSIPLYIDDTGGLTIGTLAARARRLKRQRGLGLLVIDYLQLLAGSGKFGDNRVQEVTQITTGLKALAKELNVPILALSQLSRQVENREDKRPQLSDLRESGSIEQDADVVMFVFREEYYVSRREPTEGTPEHLQWQEEMERVHGLAECIIGKQRHGPTGTVKLQFQADVTRFSDLDQVHTDDFE
;
A
#
# COMPACT_ATOMS: atom_id res chain seq x y z
N MET A 1 26.89 -31.23 57.31
CA MET A 1 28.03 -30.41 56.88
C MET A 1 28.43 -30.93 55.51
N PRO A 2 28.03 -30.22 54.45
CA PRO A 2 28.75 -29.02 54.03
C PRO A 2 27.86 -27.78 53.78
N ASP A 3 28.40 -26.66 54.26
CA ASP A 3 28.62 -25.36 53.63
C ASP A 3 27.52 -24.65 52.81
N ALA A 4 27.15 -23.52 53.41
CA ALA A 4 26.43 -22.38 52.89
C ALA A 4 26.94 -21.86 51.53
N HIS A 5 26.02 -21.78 50.58
CA HIS A 5 26.09 -20.79 49.52
C HIS A 5 25.11 -19.67 49.86
N SER A 6 25.69 -18.48 50.01
CA SER A 6 25.09 -17.18 50.24
C SER A 6 23.88 -16.91 49.36
N HIS A 7 22.75 -16.62 49.99
CA HIS A 7 21.68 -15.87 49.37
C HIS A 7 22.23 -14.51 48.94
N ASP A 8 22.31 -14.30 47.63
CA ASP A 8 22.51 -12.98 47.04
C ASP A 8 21.24 -12.18 47.31
N GLU A 9 21.33 -11.24 48.25
CA GLU A 9 20.26 -10.33 48.62
C GLU A 9 19.91 -9.46 47.41
N GLY A 10 18.66 -9.57 46.95
CA GLY A 10 18.15 -8.81 45.82
C GLY A 10 18.41 -7.31 46.00
N SER A 11 19.18 -6.75 45.07
CA SER A 11 19.28 -5.31 44.86
C SER A 11 17.86 -4.71 44.78
N PRO A 12 17.54 -3.65 45.54
CA PRO A 12 16.21 -3.04 45.48
C PRO A 12 15.96 -2.53 44.06
N ALA A 13 14.79 -2.87 43.50
CA ALA A 13 14.38 -2.40 42.18
C ALA A 13 14.43 -0.86 42.15
N GLU A 14 15.35 -0.29 41.39
CA GLU A 14 15.35 1.14 41.09
C GLU A 14 13.98 1.51 40.49
N TYR A 15 13.25 2.39 41.16
CA TYR A 15 12.01 2.97 40.62
C TYR A 15 12.36 3.72 39.34
N ARG A 16 12.07 3.10 38.18
CA ARG A 16 12.26 3.73 36.87
C ARG A 16 11.24 4.84 36.70
N VAL A 17 11.70 6.07 36.64
CA VAL A 17 10.84 7.23 36.33
C VAL A 17 10.63 7.31 34.82
N PRO A 18 9.41 7.61 34.31
CA PRO A 18 9.19 7.79 32.89
C PRO A 18 10.12 8.85 32.29
N PRO A 19 10.63 8.68 31.05
CA PRO A 19 11.51 9.66 30.41
C PRO A 19 10.86 11.05 30.29
N HIS A 20 11.55 12.07 30.79
CA HIS A 20 11.09 13.45 30.79
C HIS A 20 12.27 14.44 30.85
N ASN A 21 12.01 15.69 30.48
CA ASN A 21 12.98 16.78 30.59
C ASN A 21 12.21 18.08 30.89
N ILE A 22 12.09 18.40 32.18
CA ILE A 22 11.37 19.59 32.66
C ILE A 22 12.04 20.87 32.17
N ASP A 23 13.37 20.90 32.08
CA ASP A 23 14.11 22.09 31.64
C ASP A 23 13.78 22.45 30.19
N ALA A 24 13.68 21.44 29.31
CA ALA A 24 13.26 21.63 27.92
C ALA A 24 11.81 22.14 27.81
N GLU A 25 10.89 21.61 28.63
CA GLU A 25 9.50 22.09 28.70
C GLU A 25 9.44 23.54 29.16
N GLN A 26 10.18 23.91 30.21
CA GLN A 26 10.24 25.28 30.72
C GLN A 26 10.85 26.24 29.69
N ALA A 27 11.92 25.83 29.02
CA ALA A 27 12.59 26.62 27.99
C ALA A 27 11.67 26.87 26.77
N LEU A 28 10.96 25.84 26.30
CA LEU A 28 10.00 25.98 25.20
C LEU A 28 8.84 26.91 25.57
N LEU A 29 8.21 26.69 26.74
CA LEU A 29 7.12 27.55 27.19
C LEU A 29 7.60 29.00 27.37
N GLY A 30 8.78 29.20 27.95
CA GLY A 30 9.41 30.51 28.04
C GLY A 30 9.59 31.18 26.68
N ALA A 31 10.11 30.45 25.69
CA ALA A 31 10.28 30.94 24.33
C ALA A 31 8.94 31.35 23.68
N ILE A 32 7.88 30.54 23.84
CA ILE A 32 6.53 30.84 23.33
C ILE A 32 5.95 32.09 24.01
N LEU A 33 6.10 32.22 25.34
CA LEU A 33 5.59 33.35 26.12
C LEU A 33 6.31 34.68 25.83
N VAL A 34 7.55 34.63 25.35
CA VAL A 34 8.35 35.80 24.96
C VAL A 34 8.17 36.13 23.48
N ASN A 35 8.14 35.11 22.61
CA ASN A 35 7.92 35.25 21.17
C ASN A 35 6.91 34.20 20.69
N ASN A 36 5.68 34.64 20.42
CA ASN A 36 4.60 33.76 19.97
C ASN A 36 4.88 33.10 18.61
N GLU A 37 5.74 33.65 17.75
CA GLU A 37 6.15 32.98 16.49
C GLU A 37 6.89 31.65 16.74
N SER A 38 7.44 31.46 17.95
CA SER A 38 8.07 30.20 18.34
C SER A 38 7.07 29.04 18.40
N TYR A 39 5.78 29.34 18.62
CA TYR A 39 4.71 28.35 18.59
C TYR A 39 4.56 27.73 17.20
N ASP A 40 4.61 28.53 16.13
CA ASP A 40 4.41 28.06 14.76
C ASP A 40 5.45 27.00 14.35
N ARG A 41 6.65 27.06 14.94
CA ARG A 41 7.74 26.10 14.69
C ARG A 41 7.52 24.73 15.32
N VAL A 42 6.66 24.63 16.34
CA VAL A 42 6.41 23.38 17.09
C VAL A 42 4.97 22.89 16.97
N ALA A 43 4.04 23.76 16.55
CA ALA A 43 2.61 23.48 16.46
C ALA A 43 2.28 22.30 15.52
N SER A 44 3.14 22.01 14.54
CA SER A 44 2.91 20.92 13.58
C SER A 44 3.10 19.52 14.16
N PHE A 45 3.85 19.37 15.26
CA PHE A 45 4.20 18.06 15.82
C PHE A 45 4.01 17.96 17.34
N LEU A 46 3.82 19.06 18.05
CA LEU A 46 3.72 19.08 19.52
C LEU A 46 2.30 19.36 20.02
N GLU A 47 1.76 18.42 20.80
CA GLU A 47 0.45 18.51 21.45
C GLU A 47 0.59 18.74 22.97
N PRO A 48 -0.45 19.27 23.65
CA PRO A 48 -0.47 19.41 25.11
C PRO A 48 -0.19 18.10 25.87
N SER A 49 -0.63 16.97 25.31
CA SER A 49 -0.45 15.61 25.84
C SER A 49 1.02 15.15 25.82
N HIS A 50 1.89 15.80 25.04
CA HIS A 50 3.31 15.47 24.94
C HIS A 50 4.16 16.02 26.09
N PHE A 51 3.61 16.92 26.90
CA PHE A 51 4.29 17.39 28.11
C PHE A 51 4.20 16.34 29.22
N PHE A 52 5.30 16.12 29.93
CA PHE A 52 5.33 15.26 31.11
C PHE A 52 4.66 15.95 32.30
N ASP A 53 4.93 17.23 32.50
CA ASP A 53 4.26 18.02 33.52
C ASP A 53 2.88 18.47 33.03
N ALA A 54 1.84 18.05 33.74
CA ALA A 54 0.46 18.36 33.39
C ALA A 54 0.17 19.88 33.43
N VAL A 55 0.87 20.65 34.26
CA VAL A 55 0.74 22.10 34.29
C VAL A 55 1.37 22.72 33.04
N HIS A 56 2.52 22.21 32.58
CA HIS A 56 3.12 22.66 31.33
C HIS A 56 2.25 22.39 30.11
N GLY A 57 1.66 21.19 30.03
CA GLY A 57 0.71 20.86 28.96
C GLY A 57 -0.48 21.82 28.92
N ARG A 58 -1.04 22.18 30.09
CA ARG A 58 -2.14 23.16 30.18
C ARG A 58 -1.72 24.57 29.81
N ILE A 59 -0.51 25.00 30.19
CA ILE A 59 0.04 26.31 29.78
C ILE A 59 0.19 26.34 28.26
N TYR A 60 0.74 25.29 27.65
CA TYR A 60 0.87 25.15 26.20
C TYR A 60 -0.50 25.20 25.51
N GLU A 61 -1.50 24.48 26.03
CA GLU A 61 -2.86 24.48 25.50
C GLU A 61 -3.53 25.87 25.57
N ALA A 62 -3.37 26.59 26.68
CA ALA A 62 -3.93 27.93 26.82
C ALA A 62 -3.22 28.93 25.91
N ALA A 63 -1.90 28.83 25.77
CA ALA A 63 -1.10 29.66 24.87
C ALA A 63 -1.47 29.40 23.40
N SER A 64 -1.58 28.13 22.99
CA SER A 64 -1.93 27.75 21.62
C SER A 64 -3.32 28.27 21.21
N LYS A 65 -4.32 28.19 22.10
CA LYS A 65 -5.66 28.74 21.88
C LYS A 65 -5.64 30.25 21.67
N LEU A 66 -4.90 30.99 22.49
CA LEU A 66 -4.78 32.46 22.35
C LEU A 66 -4.10 32.84 21.03
N ILE A 67 -2.97 32.20 20.71
CA ILE A 67 -2.21 32.47 19.49
C ILE A 67 -3.05 32.18 18.24
N THR A 68 -3.76 31.04 18.22
CA THR A 68 -4.62 30.64 17.10
C THR A 68 -5.81 31.60 16.90
N GLN A 69 -6.28 32.24 17.97
CA GLN A 69 -7.32 33.29 17.93
C GLN A 69 -6.77 34.67 17.55
N GLY A 70 -5.47 34.79 17.26
CA GLY A 70 -4.81 36.06 16.93
C GLY A 70 -4.52 36.94 18.14
N HIS A 71 -4.57 36.40 19.35
CA HIS A 71 -4.25 37.11 20.59
C HIS A 71 -2.82 36.80 21.05
N LEU A 72 -2.19 37.75 21.76
CA LEU A 72 -0.86 37.55 22.32
C LEU A 72 -0.91 36.64 23.55
N ALA A 73 -0.12 35.56 23.52
CA ALA A 73 0.10 34.71 24.69
C ALA A 73 1.32 35.22 25.47
N SER A 74 1.11 35.72 26.68
CA SER A 74 2.14 36.29 27.53
C SER A 74 1.83 35.95 28.99
N PRO A 75 2.77 36.10 29.93
CA PRO A 75 2.49 35.90 31.35
C PRO A 75 1.32 36.74 31.86
N VAL A 76 1.11 37.94 31.29
CA VAL A 76 0.02 38.84 31.68
C VAL A 76 -1.32 38.37 31.14
N THR A 77 -1.38 37.94 29.87
CA THR A 77 -2.64 37.49 29.26
C THR A 77 -3.09 36.13 29.77
N LEU A 78 -2.14 35.22 30.02
CA LEU A 78 -2.41 33.90 30.59
C LEU A 78 -2.75 33.94 32.08
N LYS A 79 -2.29 34.95 32.83
CA LYS A 79 -2.62 35.10 34.26
C LYS A 79 -4.13 35.03 34.51
N ASN A 80 -4.94 35.68 33.68
CA ASN A 80 -6.41 35.68 33.84
C ASN A 80 -7.04 34.27 33.72
N PHE A 81 -6.42 33.38 32.95
CA PHE A 81 -6.90 32.01 32.76
C PHE A 81 -6.52 31.10 33.93
N PHE A 82 -5.40 31.39 34.61
CA PHE A 82 -4.88 30.56 35.69
C PHE A 82 -4.99 31.18 37.10
N GLU A 83 -5.62 32.35 37.24
CA GLU A 83 -5.77 33.05 38.53
C GLU A 83 -6.50 32.25 39.61
N ARG A 84 -7.37 31.31 39.21
CA ARG A 84 -8.13 30.43 40.10
C ARG A 84 -7.74 28.96 39.95
N ASP A 85 -6.63 28.67 39.28
CA ASP A 85 -6.18 27.31 39.01
C ASP A 85 -5.41 26.74 40.20
N ALA A 86 -5.97 25.72 40.85
CA ALA A 86 -5.38 25.10 42.03
C ALA A 86 -4.02 24.44 41.74
N ALA A 87 -3.85 23.84 40.57
CA ALA A 87 -2.62 23.14 40.21
C ALA A 87 -1.49 24.11 39.78
N LEU A 88 -1.80 25.28 39.23
CA LEU A 88 -0.80 26.34 39.05
C LEU A 88 -0.41 26.97 40.40
N ALA A 89 -1.35 27.11 41.33
CA ALA A 89 -1.08 27.68 42.66
C ALA A 89 -0.02 26.88 43.44
N GLU A 90 0.01 25.56 43.30
CA GLU A 90 1.01 24.68 43.93
C GLU A 90 2.44 24.91 43.45
N ILE A 91 2.64 25.35 42.19
CA ILE A 91 3.97 25.59 41.59
C ILE A 91 4.41 27.06 41.58
N GLY A 92 3.69 27.93 42.30
CA GLY A 92 4.00 29.36 42.44
C GLY A 92 3.02 30.32 41.77
N GLY A 93 1.88 29.81 41.29
CA GLY A 93 0.79 30.62 40.74
C GLY A 93 1.19 31.46 39.51
N PRO A 94 0.56 32.62 39.27
CA PRO A 94 0.89 33.49 38.14
C PRO A 94 2.35 33.96 38.08
N GLN A 95 3.08 33.91 39.20
CA GLN A 95 4.51 34.25 39.23
C GLN A 95 5.35 33.20 38.49
N TYR A 96 4.87 31.95 38.41
CA TYR A 96 5.52 30.87 37.64
C TYR A 96 5.65 31.23 36.15
N LEU A 97 4.59 31.79 35.55
CA LEU A 97 4.59 32.21 34.15
C LEU A 97 5.65 33.29 33.87
N ALA A 98 5.85 34.21 34.82
CA ALA A 98 6.90 35.22 34.72
C ALA A 98 8.30 34.62 34.82
N ARG A 99 8.50 33.57 35.63
CA ARG A 99 9.77 32.84 35.69
C ARG A 99 10.05 32.07 34.40
N LEU A 100 9.05 31.41 33.81
CA LEU A 100 9.21 30.73 32.52
C LEU A 100 9.68 31.71 31.43
N ALA A 101 9.02 32.87 31.32
CA ALA A 101 9.43 33.90 30.37
C ALA A 101 10.84 34.46 30.68
N GLY A 102 11.20 34.61 31.96
CA GLY A 102 12.52 35.07 32.38
C GLY A 102 13.65 34.06 32.18
N ALA A 103 13.35 32.76 32.14
CA ALA A 103 14.30 31.69 31.91
C ALA A 103 14.62 31.47 30.42
N ALA A 104 13.90 32.12 29.51
CA ALA A 104 14.10 32.03 28.06
C ALA A 104 15.39 32.79 27.64
N THR A 105 16.55 32.17 27.83
CA THR A 105 17.86 32.79 27.53
C THR A 105 18.19 32.87 26.04
N THR A 106 17.55 32.04 25.19
CA THR A 106 17.74 32.07 23.72
C THR A 106 16.47 31.62 22.98
N ILE A 107 15.85 32.54 22.24
CA ILE A 107 14.64 32.32 21.41
C ILE A 107 14.91 31.37 20.21
N ILE A 108 16.18 31.13 19.87
CA ILE A 108 16.60 30.46 18.63
C ILE A 108 16.27 28.95 18.64
N ASN A 109 16.21 28.30 19.80
CA ASN A 109 16.18 26.82 19.92
C ASN A 109 14.79 26.21 20.22
N ALA A 110 13.69 26.95 20.01
CA ALA A 110 12.34 26.45 20.31
C ALA A 110 12.01 25.10 19.63
N GLU A 111 12.43 24.91 18.38
CA GLU A 111 12.22 23.66 17.65
C GLU A 111 12.99 22.48 18.28
N GLU A 112 14.23 22.69 18.70
CA GLU A 112 15.08 21.65 19.32
C GLU A 112 14.51 21.21 20.67
N TYR A 113 14.03 22.17 21.49
CA TYR A 113 13.32 21.86 22.73
C TYR A 113 12.02 21.11 22.46
N GLY A 114 11.23 21.55 21.46
CA GLY A 114 10.02 20.87 21.02
C GLY A 114 10.29 19.42 20.62
N ARG A 115 11.32 19.18 19.79
CA ARG A 115 11.73 17.82 19.37
C ARG A 115 12.17 16.97 20.56
N THR A 116 12.91 17.54 21.50
CA THR A 116 13.31 16.84 22.73
C THR A 116 12.10 16.38 23.54
N ILE A 117 11.11 17.26 23.73
CA ILE A 117 9.87 16.94 24.45
C ILE A 117 9.08 15.85 23.70
N TYR A 118 8.97 15.99 22.38
CA TYR A 118 8.30 15.03 21.52
C TYR A 118 8.94 13.64 21.60
N ASP A 119 10.26 13.54 21.43
CA ASP A 119 10.99 12.27 21.52
C ASP A 119 10.79 11.58 22.87
N LEU A 120 10.78 12.37 23.96
CA LEU A 120 10.52 11.85 25.30
C LEU A 120 9.06 11.41 25.46
N ALA A 121 8.10 12.10 24.85
CA ALA A 121 6.69 11.70 24.81
C ALA A 121 6.49 10.38 24.07
N ILE A 122 7.11 10.22 22.90
CA ILE A 122 7.09 8.96 22.14
C ILE A 122 7.72 7.83 22.95
N ARG A 123 8.82 8.08 23.68
CA ARG A 123 9.40 7.09 24.61
C ARG A 123 8.44 6.70 25.73
N ARG A 124 7.67 7.65 26.29
CA ARG A 124 6.65 7.34 27.30
C ARG A 124 5.51 6.50 26.71
N GLN A 125 5.03 6.84 25.50
CA GLN A 125 4.01 6.06 24.80
C GLN A 125 4.50 4.65 24.46
N LEU A 126 5.77 4.48 24.04
CA LEU A 126 6.39 3.16 23.86
C LEU A 126 6.37 2.33 25.15
N ILE A 127 6.67 2.96 26.30
CA ILE A 127 6.60 2.29 27.60
C ILE A 127 5.16 1.85 27.92
N THR A 128 4.17 2.71 27.66
CA THR A 128 2.75 2.37 27.83
C THR A 128 2.36 1.18 26.96
N VAL A 129 2.65 1.23 25.65
CA VAL A 129 2.35 0.13 24.71
C VAL A 129 3.05 -1.17 25.17
N GLY A 130 4.32 -1.10 25.57
CA GLY A 130 5.04 -2.27 26.09
C GLY A 130 4.42 -2.84 27.38
N THR A 131 3.93 -1.96 28.27
CA THR A 131 3.26 -2.35 29.51
C THR A 131 1.91 -2.98 29.24
N ASP A 132 1.14 -2.45 28.28
CA ASP A 132 -0.15 -3.00 27.89
C ASP A 132 0.00 -4.37 27.23
N ILE A 133 0.99 -4.54 26.36
CA ILE A 133 1.34 -5.84 25.76
C ILE A 133 1.72 -6.84 26.86
N HIS A 134 2.55 -6.42 27.82
CA HIS A 134 2.96 -7.25 28.94
C HIS A 134 1.75 -7.69 29.78
N ASN A 135 0.91 -6.75 30.21
CA ASN A 135 -0.25 -7.03 31.06
C ASN A 135 -1.26 -7.94 30.34
N ARG A 136 -1.57 -7.66 29.07
CA ARG A 136 -2.51 -8.48 28.28
C ARG A 136 -2.00 -9.90 28.07
N ALA A 137 -0.69 -10.10 27.93
CA ALA A 137 -0.11 -11.44 27.79
C ALA A 137 -0.21 -12.27 29.08
N PHE A 138 -0.20 -11.63 30.26
CA PHE A 138 -0.36 -12.31 31.55
C PHE A 138 -1.83 -12.54 31.95
N ASP A 139 -2.70 -11.56 31.71
CA ASP A 139 -4.09 -11.53 32.21
C ASP A 139 -5.15 -11.58 31.09
N ALA A 140 -4.93 -12.40 30.05
CA ALA A 140 -5.82 -12.49 28.89
C ALA A 140 -7.18 -13.17 29.20
N PRO A 141 -8.32 -12.55 28.83
CA PRO A 141 -9.62 -13.22 28.80
C PRO A 141 -9.65 -14.41 27.84
N VAL A 142 -10.55 -15.39 28.05
CA VAL A 142 -10.63 -16.62 27.24
C VAL A 142 -10.81 -16.36 25.73
N ASP A 143 -11.47 -15.26 25.37
CA ASP A 143 -11.73 -14.89 23.98
C ASP A 143 -10.58 -14.08 23.32
N ASP A 144 -9.55 -13.68 24.07
CA ASP A 144 -8.43 -12.86 23.57
C ASP A 144 -7.26 -13.74 23.14
N THR A 145 -7.37 -14.31 21.92
CA THR A 145 -6.37 -15.24 21.37
C THR A 145 -5.00 -14.57 21.18
N PRO A 146 -3.88 -15.30 21.28
CA PRO A 146 -2.54 -14.75 21.05
C PRO A 146 -2.36 -14.04 19.70
N SER A 147 -3.00 -14.53 18.64
CA SER A 147 -2.96 -13.90 17.32
C SER A 147 -3.64 -12.53 17.29
N ALA A 148 -4.73 -12.35 18.04
CA ALA A 148 -5.40 -11.06 18.18
C ALA A 148 -4.54 -10.06 18.97
N GLN A 149 -3.91 -10.52 20.06
CA GLN A 149 -2.97 -9.70 20.85
C GLN A 149 -1.78 -9.20 20.02
N ILE A 150 -1.22 -10.05 19.14
CA ILE A 150 -0.15 -9.67 18.22
C ILE A 150 -0.63 -8.61 17.22
N LEU A 151 -1.83 -8.77 16.66
CA LEU A 151 -2.40 -7.81 15.72
C LEU A 151 -2.63 -6.43 16.36
N ASP A 152 -3.21 -6.41 17.57
CA ASP A 152 -3.42 -5.18 18.35
C ASP A 152 -2.08 -4.50 18.67
N ALA A 153 -1.06 -5.27 19.05
CA ALA A 153 0.28 -4.76 19.33
C ALA A 153 0.93 -4.15 18.07
N GLU A 154 0.81 -4.83 16.92
CA GLU A 154 1.26 -4.29 15.63
C GLU A 154 0.54 -2.98 15.29
N GLN A 155 -0.77 -2.90 15.53
CA GLN A 155 -1.57 -1.70 15.27
C GLN A 155 -1.17 -0.55 16.19
N ALA A 156 -0.96 -0.79 17.49
CA ALA A 156 -0.54 0.24 18.46
C ALA A 156 0.85 0.81 18.14
N LEU A 157 1.81 -0.07 17.83
CA LEU A 157 3.16 0.36 17.40
C LEU A 157 3.12 1.10 16.07
N TYR A 158 2.21 0.74 15.17
CA TYR A 158 2.03 1.42 13.90
C TYR A 158 1.48 2.83 14.07
N GLN A 159 0.42 3.00 14.86
CA GLN A 159 -0.15 4.32 15.16
C GLN A 159 0.91 5.26 15.75
N LEU A 160 1.75 4.74 16.64
CA LEU A 160 2.85 5.49 17.23
C LEU A 160 3.92 5.90 16.20
N ALA A 161 4.22 5.02 15.23
CA ALA A 161 5.15 5.32 14.14
C ALA A 161 4.59 6.33 13.12
N GLU A 162 3.28 6.43 12.97
CA GLU A 162 2.62 7.40 12.08
C GLU A 162 2.40 8.78 12.71
N GLN A 163 2.23 8.87 14.04
CA GLN A 163 2.05 10.14 14.74
C GLN A 163 3.19 11.15 14.52
N GLY A 164 4.39 10.69 14.10
CA GLY A 164 5.53 11.55 13.74
C GLY A 164 5.70 11.81 12.24
N LYS A 165 4.83 11.24 11.39
CA LYS A 165 4.92 11.33 9.92
C LYS A 165 3.74 12.04 9.26
N TYR A 166 2.81 12.59 10.04
CA TYR A 166 1.77 13.47 9.52
C TYR A 166 2.36 14.83 9.10
N GLU A 167 3.15 14.85 8.03
CA GLU A 167 3.28 16.02 7.14
C GLU A 167 2.03 16.11 6.24
N GLY A 168 0.84 15.93 6.82
CA GLY A 168 -0.43 16.13 6.17
C GLY A 168 -0.79 17.60 6.16
N GLY A 169 -0.06 18.41 5.39
CA GLY A 169 -0.30 19.84 5.20
C GLY A 169 -0.60 20.19 3.74
N PHE A 170 -0.97 21.45 3.49
CA PHE A 170 -0.97 21.98 2.12
C PHE A 170 0.48 21.98 1.62
N GLN A 171 0.78 21.20 0.58
CA GLN A 171 2.05 21.31 -0.13
C GLN A 171 2.05 22.58 -0.98
N SER A 172 3.19 23.27 -1.05
CA SER A 172 3.28 24.40 -1.97
C SER A 172 3.20 23.88 -3.42
N PHE A 173 2.48 24.57 -4.29
CA PHE A 173 2.37 24.19 -5.70
C PHE A 173 3.75 24.10 -6.39
N HIS A 174 4.71 24.90 -5.91
CA HIS A 174 6.10 24.87 -6.37
C HIS A 174 6.82 23.55 -6.05
N GLU A 175 6.66 23.00 -4.84
CA GLU A 175 7.22 21.69 -4.49
C GLU A 175 6.61 20.58 -5.34
N SER A 176 5.29 20.59 -5.54
CA SER A 176 4.62 19.61 -6.41
C SER A 176 5.09 19.70 -7.87
N LEU A 177 5.41 20.90 -8.36
CA LEU A 177 5.94 21.10 -9.71
C LEU A 177 7.35 20.52 -9.86
N ASN A 178 8.21 20.71 -8.87
CA ASN A 178 9.56 20.12 -8.88
C ASN A 178 9.50 18.60 -8.93
N VAL A 179 8.64 17.97 -8.10
CA VAL A 179 8.42 16.52 -8.13
C VAL A 179 7.96 16.05 -9.51
N ALA A 180 7.02 16.77 -10.15
CA ALA A 180 6.54 16.42 -11.49
C ALA A 180 7.63 16.53 -12.57
N ILE A 181 8.49 17.55 -12.49
CA ILE A 181 9.63 17.72 -13.42
C ILE A 181 10.66 16.61 -13.21
N ASP A 182 10.98 16.28 -11.97
CA ASP A 182 11.93 15.21 -11.65
C ASP A 182 11.42 13.85 -12.17
N MET A 183 10.13 13.55 -11.98
CA MET A 183 9.50 12.36 -12.54
C MET A 183 9.59 12.31 -14.08
N ALA A 184 9.37 13.44 -14.77
CA ALA A 184 9.49 13.52 -16.22
C ALA A 184 10.94 13.34 -16.70
N ALA A 185 11.90 13.91 -15.96
CA ALA A 185 13.33 13.76 -16.25
C ALA A 185 13.79 12.30 -16.09
N GLU A 186 13.33 11.60 -15.04
CA GLU A 186 13.64 10.18 -14.83
C GLU A 186 12.98 9.27 -15.87
N ALA A 187 11.78 9.61 -16.34
CA ALA A 187 11.16 8.89 -17.47
C ALA A 187 11.96 9.06 -18.77
N TYR A 188 12.50 10.25 -19.02
CA TYR A 188 13.32 10.53 -20.21
C TYR A 188 14.66 9.79 -20.21
N LYS A 189 15.26 9.54 -19.03
CA LYS A 189 16.53 8.83 -18.89
C LYS A 189 16.42 7.31 -19.00
N ARG A 190 15.23 6.73 -18.79
CA ARG A 190 15.03 5.29 -18.83
C ARG A 190 14.96 4.78 -20.28
N ASP A 191 15.73 3.72 -20.57
CA ASP A 191 15.62 2.96 -21.82
C ASP A 191 14.23 2.32 -21.90
N GLY A 192 13.32 2.96 -22.63
CA GLY A 192 11.91 2.56 -22.74
C GLY A 192 10.91 3.71 -22.59
N GLY A 193 11.33 4.87 -22.07
CA GLY A 193 10.51 6.10 -22.05
C GLY A 193 9.26 6.06 -21.17
N LEU A 194 9.13 5.07 -20.28
CA LEU A 194 7.98 4.93 -19.39
C LEU A 194 8.24 5.64 -18.06
N SER A 195 7.23 6.35 -17.54
CA SER A 195 7.29 6.93 -16.19
C SER A 195 6.95 5.90 -15.10
N GLY A 196 6.10 4.91 -15.42
CA GLY A 196 5.69 3.84 -14.51
C GLY A 196 6.47 2.55 -14.64
N ILE A 197 6.00 1.51 -13.94
CA ILE A 197 6.51 0.13 -14.06
C ILE A 197 5.96 -0.51 -15.34
N SER A 198 6.81 -1.12 -16.16
CA SER A 198 6.35 -1.82 -17.38
C SER A 198 5.44 -3.00 -17.04
N SER A 199 4.37 -3.16 -17.81
CA SER A 199 3.49 -4.32 -17.77
C SER A 199 4.06 -5.53 -18.52
N GLY A 200 5.15 -5.35 -19.27
CA GLY A 200 5.72 -6.36 -20.17
C GLY A 200 5.00 -6.50 -21.52
N LEU A 201 3.97 -5.69 -21.76
CA LEU A 201 3.18 -5.64 -22.99
C LEU A 201 3.35 -4.24 -23.61
N ARG A 202 4.05 -4.15 -24.73
CA ARG A 202 4.47 -2.87 -25.34
C ARG A 202 3.28 -1.98 -25.66
N ASP A 203 2.25 -2.54 -26.29
CA ASP A 203 1.09 -1.75 -26.72
C ASP A 203 0.24 -1.29 -25.53
N LEU A 204 0.23 -2.07 -24.44
CA LEU A 204 -0.42 -1.69 -23.20
C LEU A 204 0.37 -0.58 -22.50
N ASP A 205 1.69 -0.75 -22.39
CA ASP A 205 2.58 0.25 -21.79
C ASP A 205 2.54 1.59 -22.54
N HIS A 206 2.48 1.57 -23.87
CA HIS A 206 2.33 2.78 -24.68
C HIS A 206 1.03 3.54 -24.37
N ARG A 207 -0.06 2.83 -24.05
CA ARG A 207 -1.34 3.47 -23.68
C ARG A 207 -1.40 3.90 -22.22
N LEU A 208 -0.78 3.15 -21.31
CA LEU A 208 -0.82 3.43 -19.88
C LEU A 208 0.28 4.41 -19.43
N GLY A 209 1.41 4.47 -20.15
CA GLY A 209 2.66 5.08 -19.67
C GLY A 209 3.37 4.22 -18.60
N GLY A 210 3.02 2.94 -18.51
CA GLY A 210 3.38 2.03 -17.43
C GLY A 210 2.46 2.16 -16.20
N LEU A 211 2.59 1.25 -15.25
CA LEU A 211 1.84 1.23 -14.00
C LEU A 211 2.38 2.30 -13.05
N GLN A 212 1.59 3.33 -12.77
CA GLN A 212 2.05 4.49 -12.01
C GLN A 212 2.01 4.26 -10.49
N PRO A 213 2.99 4.79 -9.73
CA PRO A 213 2.93 4.83 -8.27
C PRO A 213 1.64 5.46 -7.77
N SER A 214 1.11 4.93 -6.66
CA SER A 214 -0.13 5.39 -6.02
C SER A 214 -1.43 5.13 -6.77
N ASP A 215 -1.41 4.52 -7.97
CA ASP A 215 -2.62 4.18 -8.71
C ASP A 215 -3.27 2.88 -8.23
N LEU A 216 -4.60 2.89 -8.16
CA LEU A 216 -5.44 1.71 -8.05
C LEU A 216 -5.92 1.34 -9.45
N ILE A 217 -5.41 0.20 -9.95
CA ILE A 217 -5.70 -0.33 -11.27
C ILE A 217 -6.61 -1.54 -11.11
N ILE A 218 -7.77 -1.49 -11.75
CA ILE A 218 -8.75 -2.58 -11.72
C ILE A 218 -8.68 -3.37 -13.01
N LEU A 219 -8.45 -4.68 -12.91
CA LEU A 219 -8.54 -5.60 -14.02
C LEU A 219 -9.79 -6.49 -13.89
N ALA A 220 -10.76 -6.27 -14.75
CA ALA A 220 -12.03 -6.96 -14.70
C ALA A 220 -12.30 -7.82 -15.93
N GLY A 221 -13.28 -8.71 -15.83
CA GLY A 221 -13.58 -9.69 -16.88
C GLY A 221 -14.47 -10.82 -16.37
N ARG A 222 -15.01 -11.60 -17.30
CA ARG A 222 -15.80 -12.80 -16.98
C ARG A 222 -14.89 -13.99 -16.61
N PRO A 223 -15.41 -15.01 -15.91
CA PRO A 223 -14.67 -16.26 -15.71
C PRO A 223 -14.11 -16.79 -17.03
N SER A 224 -12.93 -17.42 -16.98
CA SER A 224 -12.25 -17.99 -18.15
C SER A 224 -11.76 -17.01 -19.23
N MET A 225 -11.96 -15.69 -19.07
CA MET A 225 -11.45 -14.68 -20.02
C MET A 225 -9.93 -14.45 -19.92
N GLY A 226 -9.28 -14.96 -18.86
CA GLY A 226 -7.83 -14.82 -18.68
C GLY A 226 -7.38 -13.67 -17.77
N LYS A 227 -8.26 -13.16 -16.89
CA LYS A 227 -7.89 -12.10 -15.91
C LYS A 227 -6.65 -12.44 -15.10
N THR A 228 -6.66 -13.58 -14.40
CA THR A 228 -5.53 -14.04 -13.58
C THR A 228 -4.30 -14.27 -14.44
N ALA A 229 -4.45 -14.80 -15.65
CA ALA A 229 -3.34 -15.01 -16.58
C ALA A 229 -2.67 -13.69 -16.97
N LEU A 230 -3.45 -12.68 -17.36
CA LEU A 230 -2.93 -11.36 -17.69
C LEU A 230 -2.26 -10.70 -16.47
N ALA A 231 -2.90 -10.73 -15.30
CA ALA A 231 -2.33 -10.17 -14.08
C ALA A 231 -1.03 -10.86 -13.65
N THR A 232 -0.98 -12.19 -13.77
CA THR A 232 0.22 -12.98 -13.48
C THR A 232 1.34 -12.66 -14.46
N ASN A 233 1.03 -12.51 -15.75
CA ASN A 233 2.00 -12.14 -16.78
C ASN A 233 2.57 -10.72 -16.56
N ILE A 234 1.74 -9.76 -16.14
CA ILE A 234 2.16 -8.41 -15.72
C ILE A 234 3.05 -8.46 -14.48
N ALA A 235 2.60 -9.14 -13.42
CA ALA A 235 3.34 -9.30 -12.17
C ALA A 235 4.72 -9.93 -12.42
N PHE A 236 4.74 -10.98 -13.24
CA PHE A 236 5.94 -11.70 -13.59
C PHE A 236 6.91 -10.85 -14.40
N SER A 237 6.42 -10.14 -15.43
CA SER A 237 7.25 -9.26 -16.26
C SER A 237 7.89 -8.15 -15.44
N ALA A 238 7.12 -7.50 -14.57
CA ALA A 238 7.63 -6.50 -13.65
C ALA A 238 8.70 -7.06 -12.69
N ALA A 239 8.48 -8.26 -12.15
CA ALA A 239 9.43 -8.91 -11.26
C ALA A 239 10.72 -9.34 -12.00
N LYS A 240 10.59 -9.90 -13.21
CA LYS A 240 11.71 -10.35 -14.05
C LYS A 240 12.60 -9.19 -14.50
N ALA A 241 12.02 -8.02 -14.76
CA ALA A 241 12.75 -6.82 -15.13
C ALA A 241 13.49 -6.16 -13.96
N TYR A 242 13.26 -6.62 -12.72
CA TYR A 242 13.77 -5.95 -11.53
C TYR A 242 15.30 -5.81 -11.53
N LYS A 243 15.76 -4.56 -11.45
CA LYS A 243 17.18 -4.20 -11.28
C LYS A 243 17.31 -3.18 -10.17
N ALA A 244 18.05 -3.52 -9.12
CA ALA A 244 18.35 -2.61 -8.04
C ALA A 244 19.48 -1.64 -8.43
N GLU A 245 19.32 -0.38 -8.08
CA GLU A 245 20.35 0.65 -8.15
C GLU A 245 20.65 1.14 -6.73
N HIS A 246 21.93 1.15 -6.39
CA HIS A 246 22.42 1.56 -5.08
C HIS A 246 22.93 3.00 -5.17
N HIS A 247 22.34 3.88 -4.38
CA HIS A 247 22.75 5.28 -4.29
C HIS A 247 23.88 5.46 -3.29
N ALA A 248 24.61 6.56 -3.45
CA ALA A 248 25.76 6.89 -2.60
C ALA A 248 25.38 7.14 -1.13
N ASP A 249 24.11 7.44 -0.86
CA ASP A 249 23.54 7.63 0.48
C ASP A 249 23.12 6.30 1.17
N GLY A 250 23.33 5.16 0.49
CA GLY A 250 22.94 3.83 0.96
C GLY A 250 21.49 3.44 0.68
N SER A 251 20.70 4.31 0.04
CA SER A 251 19.36 3.97 -0.42
C SER A 251 19.41 3.07 -1.65
N VAL A 252 18.40 2.22 -1.81
CA VAL A 252 18.26 1.31 -2.96
C VAL A 252 16.96 1.66 -3.67
N THR A 253 17.05 2.00 -4.95
CA THR A 253 15.88 2.23 -5.81
C THR A 253 15.80 1.19 -6.90
N ALA A 254 14.60 0.91 -7.39
CA ALA A 254 14.45 0.10 -8.59
C ALA A 254 14.80 0.96 -9.81
N LYS A 255 15.82 0.56 -10.58
CA LYS A 255 16.14 1.17 -11.88
C LYS A 255 15.15 0.71 -12.96
N ASP A 256 14.80 -0.56 -12.89
CA ASP A 256 13.87 -1.23 -13.80
C ASP A 256 13.08 -2.29 -13.02
N GLY A 257 11.91 -2.66 -13.53
CA GLY A 257 10.98 -3.61 -12.89
C GLY A 257 10.56 -3.23 -11.47
N ALA A 258 10.11 -4.23 -10.71
CA ALA A 258 9.63 -4.04 -9.35
C ALA A 258 9.76 -5.31 -8.51
N ILE A 259 9.91 -5.14 -7.20
CA ILE A 259 9.63 -6.23 -6.26
C ILE A 259 8.12 -6.36 -6.14
N VAL A 260 7.59 -7.57 -6.38
CA VAL A 260 6.16 -7.78 -6.53
C VAL A 260 5.60 -8.59 -5.37
N GLY A 261 4.54 -8.08 -4.74
CA GLY A 261 3.71 -8.85 -3.81
C GLY A 261 2.43 -9.31 -4.51
N PHE A 262 2.06 -10.58 -4.36
CA PHE A 262 0.90 -11.18 -5.00
C PHE A 262 0.02 -11.86 -3.94
N PHE A 263 -1.16 -11.30 -3.68
CA PHE A 263 -2.20 -11.94 -2.87
C PHE A 263 -3.09 -12.80 -3.77
N SER A 264 -2.96 -14.12 -3.63
CA SER A 264 -3.71 -15.11 -4.39
C SER A 264 -4.82 -15.70 -3.54
N LEU A 265 -5.98 -15.06 -3.54
CA LEU A 265 -7.09 -15.42 -2.65
C LEU A 265 -7.93 -16.59 -3.20
N GLU A 266 -7.89 -16.83 -4.52
CA GLU A 266 -8.61 -17.93 -5.18
C GLU A 266 -7.75 -19.18 -5.41
N MET A 267 -6.47 -18.99 -5.73
CA MET A 267 -5.54 -20.06 -6.12
C MET A 267 -4.44 -20.27 -5.10
N SER A 268 -3.95 -21.51 -4.97
CA SER A 268 -2.75 -21.75 -4.16
C SER A 268 -1.49 -21.23 -4.84
N ALA A 269 -0.45 -20.95 -4.03
CA ALA A 269 0.85 -20.53 -4.54
C ALA A 269 1.46 -21.56 -5.52
N GLU A 270 1.25 -22.85 -5.26
CA GLU A 270 1.68 -23.95 -6.15
C GLU A 270 1.00 -23.90 -7.53
N GLN A 271 -0.29 -23.57 -7.57
CA GLN A 271 -1.03 -23.47 -8.83
C GLN A 271 -0.56 -22.27 -9.66
N LEU A 272 -0.26 -21.14 -9.02
CA LEU A 272 0.34 -19.99 -9.69
C LEU A 272 1.75 -20.30 -10.19
N ALA A 273 2.60 -20.92 -9.37
CA ALA A 273 3.95 -21.33 -9.75
C ALA A 273 3.94 -22.30 -10.95
N THR A 274 3.01 -23.26 -10.96
CA THR A 274 2.84 -24.19 -12.09
C THR A 274 2.48 -23.46 -13.39
N ARG A 275 1.65 -22.41 -13.32
CA ARG A 275 1.31 -21.59 -14.50
C ARG A 275 2.53 -20.82 -15.01
N LEU A 276 3.30 -20.19 -14.12
CA LEU A 276 4.53 -19.49 -14.49
C LEU A 276 5.55 -20.44 -15.12
N LEU A 277 5.69 -21.66 -14.59
CA LEU A 277 6.53 -22.69 -15.19
C LEU A 277 6.04 -23.08 -16.59
N ALA A 278 4.74 -23.30 -16.77
CA ALA A 278 4.17 -23.60 -18.09
C ALA A 278 4.42 -22.49 -19.11
N GLU A 279 4.23 -21.24 -18.67
CA GLU A 279 4.46 -20.04 -19.49
C GLU A 279 5.93 -19.90 -19.92
N GLN A 280 6.87 -20.05 -18.98
CA GLN A 280 8.30 -19.89 -19.25
C GLN A 280 8.90 -21.09 -20.00
N SER A 281 8.46 -22.32 -19.70
CA SER A 281 9.00 -23.50 -20.37
C SER A 281 8.36 -23.78 -21.72
N GLY A 282 7.17 -23.23 -21.99
CA GLY A 282 6.37 -23.56 -23.16
C GLY A 282 5.82 -25.00 -23.10
N VAL A 283 5.61 -25.53 -21.89
CA VAL A 283 5.02 -26.86 -21.66
C VAL A 283 3.62 -26.68 -21.08
N PRO A 284 2.56 -27.23 -21.70
CA PRO A 284 1.20 -27.04 -21.22
C PRO A 284 1.00 -27.44 -19.75
N SER A 285 0.29 -26.61 -19.00
CA SER A 285 0.02 -26.83 -17.56
C SER A 285 -0.66 -28.18 -17.26
N GLU A 286 -1.47 -28.68 -18.20
CA GLU A 286 -2.12 -29.98 -18.10
C GLU A 286 -1.11 -31.14 -18.11
N LYS A 287 -0.11 -31.08 -19.00
CA LYS A 287 0.95 -32.10 -19.08
C LYS A 287 1.77 -32.14 -17.81
N ILE A 288 2.14 -30.96 -17.29
CA ILE A 288 2.90 -30.82 -16.04
C ILE A 288 2.14 -31.48 -14.89
N ARG A 289 0.85 -31.16 -14.75
CA ARG A 289 0.00 -31.69 -13.68
C ARG A 289 -0.25 -33.20 -13.79
N ARG A 290 -0.37 -33.72 -15.02
CA ARG A 290 -0.58 -35.16 -15.28
C ARG A 290 0.71 -35.97 -15.24
N GLY A 291 1.87 -35.33 -15.17
CA GLY A 291 3.18 -36.00 -15.23
C GLY A 291 3.50 -36.63 -16.59
N ASN A 292 2.75 -36.30 -17.64
CA ASN A 292 2.98 -36.78 -19.00
C ASN A 292 3.93 -35.83 -19.73
N ILE A 293 5.20 -35.83 -19.32
CA ILE A 293 6.23 -34.90 -19.76
C ILE A 293 7.37 -35.71 -20.38
N HIS A 294 7.80 -35.34 -21.58
CA HIS A 294 8.97 -35.94 -22.22
C HIS A 294 10.28 -35.40 -21.64
N GLU A 295 11.39 -36.10 -21.87
CA GLU A 295 12.72 -35.72 -21.33
C GLU A 295 13.11 -34.28 -21.72
N ASP A 296 12.92 -33.90 -22.99
CA ASP A 296 13.20 -32.54 -23.47
C ASP A 296 12.29 -31.47 -22.82
N GLU A 297 11.03 -31.80 -22.58
CA GLU A 297 10.08 -30.92 -21.88
C GLU A 297 10.47 -30.77 -20.39
N PHE A 298 10.98 -31.84 -19.77
CA PHE A 298 11.47 -31.81 -18.41
C PHE A 298 12.73 -30.95 -18.27
N HIS A 299 13.65 -31.01 -19.23
CA HIS A 299 14.81 -30.11 -19.27
C HIS A 299 14.39 -28.64 -19.33
N ARG A 300 13.46 -28.28 -20.22
CA ARG A 300 12.91 -26.91 -20.30
C ARG A 300 12.26 -26.45 -19.00
N LEU A 301 11.58 -27.34 -18.27
CA LEU A 301 10.98 -27.04 -16.97
C LEU A 301 12.03 -26.77 -15.89
N VAL A 302 13.12 -27.56 -15.86
CA VAL A 302 14.22 -27.37 -14.91
C VAL A 302 14.93 -26.04 -15.16
N ASP A 303 15.17 -25.68 -16.42
CA ASP A 303 15.79 -24.41 -16.77
C ASP A 303 14.88 -23.23 -16.42
N ALA A 304 13.59 -23.30 -16.75
CA ALA A 304 12.62 -22.31 -16.33
C ALA A 304 12.56 -22.16 -14.79
N ALA A 305 12.59 -23.28 -14.04
CA ALA A 305 12.58 -23.24 -12.58
C ALA A 305 13.81 -22.53 -11.99
N ARG A 306 14.99 -22.66 -12.61
CA ARG A 306 16.20 -21.93 -12.20
C ARG A 306 16.06 -20.43 -12.41
N ASP A 307 15.54 -20.02 -13.57
CA ASP A 307 15.32 -18.60 -13.85
C ASP A 307 14.30 -17.98 -12.87
N LEU A 308 13.26 -18.74 -12.51
CA LEU A 308 12.24 -18.32 -11.56
C LEU A 308 12.76 -18.12 -10.12
N GLN A 309 13.81 -18.84 -9.70
CA GLN A 309 14.32 -18.77 -8.32
C GLN A 309 14.86 -17.38 -7.93
N SER A 310 15.42 -16.64 -8.88
CA SER A 310 16.01 -15.32 -8.62
C SER A 310 15.01 -14.15 -8.66
N ILE A 311 13.76 -14.41 -9.04
CA ILE A 311 12.78 -13.36 -9.32
C ILE A 311 12.13 -12.88 -8.01
N PRO A 312 12.07 -11.57 -7.73
CA PRO A 312 11.51 -11.01 -6.50
C PRO A 312 9.97 -10.95 -6.52
N LEU A 313 9.33 -12.11 -6.72
CA LEU A 313 7.87 -12.29 -6.69
C LEU A 313 7.48 -13.05 -5.42
N TYR A 314 6.77 -12.38 -4.51
CA TYR A 314 6.36 -12.91 -3.21
C TYR A 314 4.86 -13.20 -3.22
N ILE A 315 4.49 -14.46 -3.03
CA ILE A 315 3.08 -14.92 -3.08
C ILE A 315 2.57 -15.16 -1.67
N ASP A 316 1.34 -14.71 -1.42
CA ASP A 316 0.56 -15.01 -0.22
C ASP A 316 -0.79 -15.57 -0.66
N ASP A 317 -1.03 -16.86 -0.43
CA ASP A 317 -2.25 -17.57 -0.81
C ASP A 317 -3.23 -17.76 0.37
N THR A 318 -3.08 -16.94 1.42
CA THR A 318 -3.99 -16.97 2.57
C THR A 318 -5.38 -16.48 2.14
N GLY A 319 -6.39 -17.35 2.25
CA GLY A 319 -7.80 -17.00 1.99
C GLY A 319 -8.44 -16.19 3.12
N GLY A 320 -9.53 -15.48 2.79
CA GLY A 320 -10.37 -14.79 3.78
C GLY A 320 -9.70 -13.60 4.50
N LEU A 321 -8.70 -12.98 3.87
CA LEU A 321 -7.99 -11.83 4.44
C LEU A 321 -8.90 -10.61 4.55
N THR A 322 -8.80 -9.89 5.66
CA THR A 322 -9.36 -8.54 5.76
C THR A 322 -8.44 -7.53 5.10
N ILE A 323 -8.98 -6.36 4.72
CA ILE A 323 -8.19 -5.26 4.16
C ILE A 323 -7.07 -4.80 5.11
N GLY A 324 -7.32 -4.81 6.43
CA GLY A 324 -6.31 -4.45 7.45
C GLY A 324 -5.14 -5.44 7.48
N THR A 325 -5.43 -6.75 7.47
CA THR A 325 -4.38 -7.78 7.43
C THR A 325 -3.59 -7.73 6.12
N LEU A 326 -4.26 -7.52 4.99
CA LEU A 326 -3.61 -7.32 3.69
C LEU A 326 -2.65 -6.12 3.73
N ALA A 327 -3.12 -4.97 4.23
CA ALA A 327 -2.31 -3.76 4.37
C ALA A 327 -1.09 -3.99 5.28
N ALA A 328 -1.27 -4.65 6.43
CA ALA A 328 -0.17 -4.96 7.35
C ALA A 328 0.91 -5.82 6.69
N ARG A 329 0.52 -6.86 5.92
CA ARG A 329 1.45 -7.73 5.19
C ARG A 329 2.15 -6.99 4.05
N ALA A 330 1.44 -6.15 3.29
CA ALA A 330 2.02 -5.31 2.26
C ALA A 330 3.04 -4.32 2.83
N ARG A 331 2.72 -3.64 3.94
CA ARG A 331 3.66 -2.77 4.68
C ARG A 331 4.89 -3.52 5.16
N ARG A 332 4.71 -4.74 5.70
CA ARG A 332 5.84 -5.59 6.12
C ARG A 332 6.75 -5.92 4.95
N LEU A 333 6.20 -6.30 3.79
CA LEU A 333 6.97 -6.57 2.58
C LEU A 333 7.69 -5.31 2.06
N LYS A 334 7.02 -4.14 2.05
CA LYS A 334 7.63 -2.85 1.71
C LYS A 334 8.84 -2.56 2.59
N ARG A 335 8.71 -2.68 3.93
CA ARG A 335 9.79 -2.42 4.88
C ARG A 335 10.97 -3.40 4.76
N GLN A 336 10.68 -4.69 4.56
CA GLN A 336 11.73 -5.72 4.57
C GLN A 336 12.47 -5.85 3.23
N ARG A 337 11.78 -5.60 2.11
CA ARG A 337 12.30 -5.92 0.78
C ARG A 337 12.22 -4.77 -0.21
N GLY A 338 11.32 -3.80 -0.04
CA GLY A 338 11.13 -2.70 -1.01
C GLY A 338 10.09 -2.99 -2.09
N LEU A 339 8.85 -3.32 -1.68
CA LEU A 339 7.68 -3.52 -2.55
C LEU A 339 7.51 -2.38 -3.58
N GLY A 340 7.37 -2.75 -4.86
CA GLY A 340 7.19 -1.85 -6.00
C GLY A 340 5.88 -2.05 -6.77
N LEU A 341 5.26 -3.24 -6.71
CA LEU A 341 3.94 -3.52 -7.30
C LEU A 341 3.18 -4.50 -6.41
N LEU A 342 1.89 -4.25 -6.19
CA LEU A 342 1.02 -5.19 -5.48
C LEU A 342 -0.10 -5.71 -6.38
N VAL A 343 -0.30 -7.02 -6.40
CA VAL A 343 -1.36 -7.69 -7.15
C VAL A 343 -2.30 -8.42 -6.21
N ILE A 344 -3.61 -8.33 -6.44
CA ILE A 344 -4.65 -8.95 -5.60
C ILE A 344 -5.65 -9.70 -6.49
N ASP A 345 -5.67 -11.03 -6.40
CA ASP A 345 -6.56 -11.91 -7.16
C ASP A 345 -7.51 -12.67 -6.23
N TYR A 346 -8.77 -12.26 -6.04
CA TYR A 346 -9.50 -11.10 -6.57
C TYR A 346 -10.31 -10.42 -5.46
N LEU A 347 -10.70 -9.16 -5.65
CA LEU A 347 -11.25 -8.26 -4.63
C LEU A 347 -12.40 -8.84 -3.82
N GLN A 348 -13.31 -9.55 -4.49
CA GLN A 348 -14.50 -10.11 -3.89
C GLN A 348 -14.20 -11.23 -2.86
N LEU A 349 -12.97 -11.73 -2.75
CA LEU A 349 -12.61 -12.70 -1.70
C LEU A 349 -12.05 -12.06 -0.44
N LEU A 350 -11.85 -10.74 -0.43
CA LEU A 350 -11.50 -10.03 0.79
C LEU A 350 -12.71 -9.92 1.72
N ALA A 351 -12.46 -10.17 3.00
CA ALA A 351 -13.48 -10.03 4.03
C ALA A 351 -13.57 -8.58 4.52
N GLY A 352 -14.78 -8.02 4.53
CA GLY A 352 -15.08 -6.78 5.23
C GLY A 352 -14.80 -6.90 6.72
N SER A 353 -14.40 -5.81 7.35
CA SER A 353 -14.02 -5.77 8.77
C SER A 353 -15.21 -5.84 9.74
N GLY A 354 -16.43 -6.22 9.31
CA GLY A 354 -17.64 -6.15 10.14
C GLY A 354 -18.60 -7.34 9.99
N LYS A 355 -19.37 -7.60 11.05
CA LYS A 355 -20.54 -8.50 11.06
C LYS A 355 -21.70 -7.86 10.29
N PHE A 356 -21.60 -7.73 8.98
CA PHE A 356 -22.68 -7.22 8.15
C PHE A 356 -23.24 -8.35 7.29
N GLY A 357 -24.34 -8.93 7.76
CA GLY A 357 -25.29 -9.53 6.84
C GLY A 357 -25.89 -8.44 5.96
N ASP A 358 -25.90 -8.67 4.65
CA ASP A 358 -26.73 -8.03 3.62
C ASP A 358 -26.30 -6.76 2.86
N ASN A 359 -25.11 -6.15 3.04
CA ASN A 359 -24.72 -5.05 2.14
C ASN A 359 -23.33 -5.15 1.50
N ARG A 360 -23.22 -6.11 0.57
CA ARG A 360 -22.04 -6.36 -0.25
C ARG A 360 -21.48 -5.12 -0.95
N VAL A 361 -22.35 -4.19 -1.37
CA VAL A 361 -21.94 -2.95 -2.04
C VAL A 361 -21.10 -2.06 -1.11
N GLN A 362 -21.48 -1.95 0.16
CA GLN A 362 -20.73 -1.17 1.15
C GLN A 362 -19.38 -1.82 1.47
N GLU A 363 -19.34 -3.15 1.55
CA GLU A 363 -18.11 -3.90 1.76
C GLU A 363 -17.11 -3.68 0.63
N VAL A 364 -17.55 -3.80 -0.63
CA VAL A 364 -16.68 -3.56 -1.79
C VAL A 364 -16.21 -2.10 -1.84
N THR A 365 -17.07 -1.14 -1.47
CA THR A 365 -16.68 0.28 -1.35
C THR A 365 -15.57 0.47 -0.32
N GLN A 366 -15.70 -0.14 0.86
CA GLN A 366 -14.69 -0.03 1.91
C GLN A 366 -13.36 -0.65 1.45
N ILE A 367 -13.42 -1.78 0.74
CA ILE A 367 -12.25 -2.45 0.18
C ILE A 367 -11.56 -1.53 -0.85
N THR A 368 -12.29 -0.97 -1.82
CA THR A 368 -11.68 -0.14 -2.88
C THR A 368 -11.09 1.16 -2.34
N THR A 369 -11.80 1.83 -1.43
CA THR A 369 -11.31 3.03 -0.76
C THR A 369 -10.06 2.71 0.08
N GLY A 370 -10.08 1.59 0.82
CA GLY A 370 -8.94 1.13 1.61
C GLY A 370 -7.72 0.79 0.74
N LEU A 371 -7.92 0.16 -0.41
CA LEU A 371 -6.85 -0.12 -1.36
C LEU A 371 -6.30 1.15 -2.01
N LYS A 372 -7.15 2.12 -2.37
CA LYS A 372 -6.67 3.40 -2.90
C LYS A 372 -5.85 4.17 -1.85
N ALA A 373 -6.28 4.14 -0.59
CA ALA A 373 -5.51 4.71 0.51
C ALA A 373 -4.15 4.01 0.66
N LEU A 374 -4.13 2.67 0.64
CA LEU A 374 -2.90 1.87 0.72
C LEU A 374 -1.94 2.13 -0.45
N ALA A 375 -2.47 2.27 -1.67
CA ALA A 375 -1.67 2.58 -2.86
C ALA A 375 -0.91 3.91 -2.67
N LYS A 376 -1.62 4.94 -2.20
CA LYS A 376 -1.05 6.26 -1.89
C LYS A 376 -0.04 6.21 -0.75
N GLU A 377 -0.39 5.52 0.34
CA GLU A 377 0.48 5.39 1.52
C GLU A 377 1.81 4.70 1.18
N LEU A 378 1.76 3.59 0.44
CA LEU A 378 2.96 2.83 0.07
C LEU A 378 3.70 3.42 -1.15
N ASN A 379 3.08 4.39 -1.83
CA ASN A 379 3.49 4.92 -3.12
C ASN A 379 3.78 3.80 -4.14
N VAL A 380 2.83 2.89 -4.31
CA VAL A 380 2.97 1.66 -5.13
C VAL A 380 1.68 1.44 -5.94
N PRO A 381 1.77 1.09 -7.24
CA PRO A 381 0.60 0.64 -7.99
C PRO A 381 -0.01 -0.62 -7.36
N ILE A 382 -1.34 -0.64 -7.25
CA ILE A 382 -2.09 -1.82 -6.84
C ILE A 382 -2.95 -2.29 -8.02
N LEU A 383 -2.63 -3.47 -8.56
CA LEU A 383 -3.42 -4.17 -9.57
C LEU A 383 -4.40 -5.13 -8.88
N ALA A 384 -5.67 -4.79 -8.87
CA ALA A 384 -6.69 -5.57 -8.21
C ALA A 384 -7.68 -6.18 -9.22
N LEU A 385 -7.89 -7.49 -9.13
CA LEU A 385 -8.77 -8.20 -10.05
C LEU A 385 -10.22 -8.11 -9.56
N SER A 386 -11.15 -7.97 -10.50
CA SER A 386 -12.58 -7.92 -10.21
C SER A 386 -13.37 -8.80 -11.17
N GLN A 387 -14.37 -9.51 -10.65
CA GLN A 387 -15.29 -10.27 -11.46
C GLN A 387 -16.46 -9.39 -11.94
N LEU A 388 -16.82 -9.52 -13.22
CA LEU A 388 -17.98 -8.82 -13.79
C LEU A 388 -19.30 -9.54 -13.49
N SER A 389 -20.37 -8.74 -13.41
CA SER A 389 -21.75 -9.23 -13.37
C SER A 389 -22.05 -10.19 -14.53
N ARG A 390 -22.94 -11.16 -14.30
CA ARG A 390 -23.43 -12.07 -15.35
C ARG A 390 -24.28 -11.35 -16.42
N GLN A 391 -24.69 -10.12 -16.17
CA GLN A 391 -25.58 -9.37 -17.07
C GLN A 391 -24.95 -9.03 -18.43
N VAL A 392 -23.62 -8.94 -18.51
CA VAL A 392 -22.91 -8.80 -19.80
C VAL A 392 -23.27 -9.93 -20.76
N GLU A 393 -23.55 -11.13 -20.23
CA GLU A 393 -23.91 -12.31 -21.02
C GLU A 393 -25.31 -12.20 -21.64
N ASN A 394 -26.13 -11.22 -21.24
CA ASN A 394 -27.47 -11.02 -21.80
C ASN A 394 -27.51 -9.98 -22.92
N ARG A 395 -26.44 -9.18 -23.11
CA ARG A 395 -26.36 -8.20 -24.21
C ARG A 395 -26.02 -8.87 -25.53
N GLU A 396 -26.32 -8.22 -26.65
CA GLU A 396 -25.81 -8.67 -27.95
C GLU A 396 -24.29 -8.51 -28.01
N ASP A 397 -23.79 -7.30 -27.73
CA ASP A 397 -22.36 -7.06 -27.54
C ASP A 397 -21.91 -7.48 -26.13
N LYS A 398 -21.07 -8.50 -26.10
CA LYS A 398 -20.49 -9.10 -24.90
C LYS A 398 -19.25 -8.35 -24.42
N ARG A 399 -18.78 -7.32 -25.13
CA ARG A 399 -17.66 -6.48 -24.67
C ARG A 399 -18.01 -5.82 -23.34
N PRO A 400 -17.19 -5.98 -22.30
CA PRO A 400 -17.43 -5.35 -21.00
C PRO A 400 -17.42 -3.82 -21.06
N GLN A 401 -18.22 -3.20 -20.19
CA GLN A 401 -18.26 -1.76 -19.98
C GLN A 401 -18.27 -1.45 -18.46
N LEU A 402 -18.01 -0.20 -18.09
CA LEU A 402 -17.93 0.23 -16.68
C LEU A 402 -19.16 -0.16 -15.85
N SER A 403 -20.36 -0.10 -16.44
CA SER A 403 -21.60 -0.49 -15.77
C SER A 403 -21.65 -1.98 -15.34
N ASP A 404 -20.78 -2.84 -15.90
CA ASP A 404 -20.75 -4.28 -15.61
C ASP A 404 -20.03 -4.62 -14.30
N LEU A 405 -19.36 -3.64 -13.70
CA LEU A 405 -18.84 -3.69 -12.32
C LEU A 405 -19.95 -3.56 -11.26
N ARG A 406 -21.22 -3.66 -11.69
CA ARG A 406 -22.51 -3.28 -11.08
C ARG A 406 -22.74 -3.55 -9.59
N GLU A 407 -21.90 -4.35 -8.93
CA GLU A 407 -21.94 -4.49 -7.46
C GLU A 407 -21.22 -3.35 -6.73
N SER A 408 -20.56 -2.42 -7.44
CA SER A 408 -19.89 -1.26 -6.83
C SER A 408 -19.59 -0.16 -7.85
N GLY A 409 -20.45 0.87 -7.91
CA GLY A 409 -20.11 2.13 -8.58
C GLY A 409 -18.90 2.83 -7.93
N SER A 410 -18.57 2.45 -6.69
CA SER A 410 -17.37 2.90 -5.98
C SER A 410 -16.06 2.36 -6.56
N ILE A 411 -16.02 1.14 -7.13
CA ILE A 411 -14.83 0.65 -7.87
C ILE A 411 -14.51 1.63 -9.00
N GLU A 412 -15.53 2.00 -9.79
CA GLU A 412 -15.35 2.94 -10.89
C GLU A 412 -14.87 4.30 -10.38
N GLN A 413 -15.39 4.80 -9.26
CA GLN A 413 -15.00 6.11 -8.71
C GLN A 413 -13.57 6.10 -8.15
N ASP A 414 -13.23 5.10 -7.35
CA ASP A 414 -11.98 5.01 -6.59
C ASP A 414 -10.78 4.66 -7.49
N ALA A 415 -10.99 3.84 -8.53
CA ALA A 415 -9.93 3.44 -9.44
C ALA A 415 -9.39 4.60 -10.28
N ASP A 416 -8.09 4.58 -10.55
CA ASP A 416 -7.44 5.51 -11.48
C ASP A 416 -7.49 4.95 -12.91
N VAL A 417 -7.36 3.63 -13.03
CA VAL A 417 -7.44 2.88 -14.29
C VAL A 417 -8.40 1.70 -14.13
N VAL A 418 -9.28 1.49 -15.12
CA VAL A 418 -10.13 0.30 -15.21
C VAL A 418 -9.92 -0.35 -16.57
N MET A 419 -9.47 -1.60 -16.54
CA MET A 419 -9.22 -2.44 -17.71
C MET A 419 -10.15 -3.65 -17.71
N PHE A 420 -10.55 -4.10 -18.89
CA PHE A 420 -11.32 -5.33 -19.07
C PHE A 420 -10.59 -6.31 -19.99
N VAL A 421 -10.57 -7.59 -19.61
CA VAL A 421 -10.13 -8.66 -20.51
C VAL A 421 -11.34 -9.25 -21.23
N PHE A 422 -11.27 -9.27 -22.56
CA PHE A 422 -12.28 -9.84 -23.42
C PHE A 422 -11.65 -10.76 -24.48
N ARG A 423 -12.26 -11.92 -24.72
CA ARG A 423 -11.84 -12.87 -25.75
C ARG A 423 -13.04 -13.26 -26.58
N GLU A 424 -13.10 -12.76 -27.81
CA GLU A 424 -14.20 -13.06 -28.74
C GLU A 424 -14.26 -14.55 -29.08
N GLU A 425 -13.11 -15.19 -29.24
CA GLU A 425 -12.93 -16.63 -29.46
C GLU A 425 -13.77 -17.50 -28.52
N TYR A 426 -13.81 -17.18 -27.22
CA TYR A 426 -14.58 -17.94 -26.22
C TYR A 426 -16.09 -17.95 -26.53
N TYR A 427 -16.60 -16.86 -27.09
CA TYR A 427 -18.01 -16.71 -27.42
C TYR A 427 -18.37 -17.31 -28.77
N VAL A 428 -17.46 -17.20 -29.74
CA VAL A 428 -17.65 -17.79 -31.07
C VAL A 428 -17.57 -19.32 -30.97
N SER A 429 -16.62 -19.86 -30.20
CA SER A 429 -16.47 -21.32 -30.06
C SER A 429 -17.69 -22.02 -29.47
N ARG A 430 -18.50 -21.32 -28.66
CA ARG A 430 -19.73 -21.85 -28.05
C ARG A 430 -20.95 -21.81 -28.98
N ARG A 431 -20.82 -21.15 -30.13
CA ARG A 431 -21.86 -20.99 -31.14
C ARG A 431 -21.60 -21.88 -32.37
N GLU A 432 -20.74 -22.89 -32.24
CA GLU A 432 -20.40 -23.84 -33.30
C GLU A 432 -21.66 -24.51 -33.87
N PRO A 433 -21.96 -24.30 -35.17
CA PRO A 433 -23.05 -24.99 -35.86
C PRO A 433 -22.72 -26.46 -36.12
N THR A 434 -23.72 -27.23 -36.57
CA THR A 434 -23.51 -28.63 -36.97
C THR A 434 -22.47 -28.73 -38.09
N GLU A 435 -21.53 -29.66 -37.94
CA GLU A 435 -20.49 -29.90 -38.93
C GLU A 435 -21.08 -30.23 -40.31
N GLY A 436 -20.53 -29.61 -41.36
CA GLY A 436 -20.94 -29.81 -42.75
C GLY A 436 -22.08 -28.93 -43.25
N THR A 437 -22.63 -28.01 -42.44
CA THR A 437 -23.61 -27.03 -42.93
C THR A 437 -22.94 -25.77 -43.49
N PRO A 438 -23.62 -24.97 -44.36
CA PRO A 438 -23.08 -23.69 -44.84
C PRO A 438 -22.73 -22.71 -43.71
N GLU A 439 -23.49 -22.74 -42.62
CA GLU A 439 -23.24 -21.92 -41.42
C GLU A 439 -21.94 -22.32 -40.72
N HIS A 440 -21.54 -23.61 -40.79
CA HIS A 440 -20.28 -24.06 -40.22
C HIS A 440 -19.07 -23.46 -40.95
N LEU A 441 -19.14 -23.30 -42.28
CA LEU A 441 -18.07 -22.64 -43.05
C LEU A 441 -17.90 -21.16 -42.63
N GLN A 442 -19.01 -20.44 -42.46
CA GLN A 442 -18.99 -19.05 -41.99
C GLN A 442 -18.44 -18.95 -40.56
N TRP A 443 -18.82 -19.89 -39.70
CA TRP A 443 -18.29 -19.97 -38.34
C TRP A 443 -16.79 -20.29 -38.32
N GLN A 444 -16.28 -21.14 -39.22
CA GLN A 444 -14.85 -21.45 -39.33
C GLN A 444 -14.05 -20.19 -39.71
N GLU A 445 -14.53 -19.42 -40.68
CA GLU A 445 -13.91 -18.14 -41.06
C GLU A 445 -13.93 -17.13 -39.88
N GLU A 446 -15.04 -17.04 -39.15
CA GLU A 446 -15.14 -16.20 -37.95
C GLU A 446 -14.15 -16.65 -36.87
N MET A 447 -14.07 -17.96 -36.61
CA MET A 447 -13.15 -18.55 -35.64
C MET A 447 -11.69 -18.30 -35.97
N GLU A 448 -11.29 -18.47 -37.23
CA GLU A 448 -9.92 -18.20 -37.66
C GLU A 448 -9.52 -16.74 -37.42
N ARG A 449 -10.42 -15.80 -37.69
CA ARG A 449 -10.20 -14.36 -37.46
C ARG A 449 -10.00 -14.00 -36.00
N VAL A 450 -10.67 -14.70 -35.07
CA VAL A 450 -10.62 -14.40 -33.63
C VAL A 450 -9.68 -15.33 -32.86
N HIS A 451 -9.12 -16.35 -33.51
CA HIS A 451 -8.30 -17.37 -32.87
C HIS A 451 -7.07 -16.76 -32.18
N GLY A 452 -6.93 -17.03 -30.88
CA GLY A 452 -5.85 -16.48 -30.07
C GLY A 452 -5.86 -14.96 -29.93
N LEU A 453 -6.91 -14.25 -30.38
CA LEU A 453 -7.03 -12.81 -30.20
C LEU A 453 -7.68 -12.50 -28.85
N ALA A 454 -7.05 -11.59 -28.10
CA ALA A 454 -7.61 -11.01 -26.89
C ALA A 454 -7.64 -9.48 -26.95
N GLU A 455 -8.59 -8.88 -26.26
CA GLU A 455 -8.71 -7.44 -26.11
C GLU A 455 -8.52 -7.07 -24.64
N CYS A 456 -7.60 -6.14 -24.38
CA CYS A 456 -7.51 -5.41 -23.12
C CYS A 456 -8.14 -4.03 -23.33
N ILE A 457 -9.37 -3.86 -22.83
CA ILE A 457 -10.18 -2.66 -23.02
C ILE A 457 -9.95 -1.74 -21.83
N ILE A 458 -9.31 -0.59 -22.05
CA ILE A 458 -9.13 0.47 -21.07
C ILE A 458 -10.41 1.30 -21.04
N GLY A 459 -11.31 0.97 -20.13
CA GLY A 459 -12.60 1.63 -19.95
C GLY A 459 -12.52 2.96 -19.20
N LYS A 460 -11.51 3.11 -18.32
CA LYS A 460 -11.23 4.35 -17.58
C LYS A 460 -9.73 4.53 -17.42
N GLN A 461 -9.26 5.77 -17.58
CA GLN A 461 -7.91 6.19 -17.22
C GLN A 461 -7.93 7.67 -16.82
N ARG A 462 -7.51 8.00 -15.59
CA ARG A 462 -7.52 9.39 -15.09
C ARG A 462 -6.47 10.28 -15.75
N HIS A 463 -5.34 9.71 -16.15
CA HIS A 463 -4.14 10.45 -16.57
C HIS A 463 -3.77 10.21 -18.04
N GLY A 464 -4.71 9.74 -18.87
CA GLY A 464 -4.43 9.40 -20.27
C GLY A 464 -5.66 8.89 -21.01
N PRO A 465 -5.49 8.45 -22.27
CA PRO A 465 -6.61 8.06 -23.13
C PRO A 465 -7.19 6.70 -22.76
N THR A 466 -8.49 6.53 -23.00
CA THR A 466 -9.14 5.22 -23.04
C THR A 466 -8.96 4.56 -24.41
N GLY A 467 -9.28 3.28 -24.52
CA GLY A 467 -9.24 2.56 -25.80
C GLY A 467 -8.99 1.07 -25.63
N THR A 468 -8.85 0.36 -26.75
CA THR A 468 -8.64 -1.08 -26.74
C THR A 468 -7.24 -1.41 -27.24
N VAL A 469 -6.54 -2.27 -26.50
CA VAL A 469 -5.28 -2.90 -26.90
C VAL A 469 -5.59 -4.32 -27.34
N LYS A 470 -5.10 -4.71 -28.51
CA LYS A 470 -5.21 -6.09 -28.99
C LYS A 470 -3.96 -6.85 -28.57
N LEU A 471 -4.15 -8.05 -28.03
CA LEU A 471 -3.11 -8.91 -27.52
C LEU A 471 -3.26 -10.30 -28.15
N GLN A 472 -2.16 -11.04 -28.20
CA GLN A 472 -2.19 -12.47 -28.50
C GLN A 472 -2.38 -13.25 -27.20
N PHE A 473 -3.25 -14.26 -27.22
CA PHE A 473 -3.47 -15.21 -26.14
C PHE A 473 -3.16 -16.63 -26.59
N GLN A 474 -2.25 -17.29 -25.89
CA GLN A 474 -1.88 -18.69 -26.11
C GLN A 474 -2.57 -19.55 -25.05
N ALA A 475 -3.59 -20.30 -25.45
CA ALA A 475 -4.48 -21.00 -24.53
C ALA A 475 -3.84 -22.23 -23.85
N ASP A 476 -2.89 -22.87 -24.50
CA ASP A 476 -2.15 -24.05 -24.04
C ASP A 476 -1.25 -23.76 -22.83
N VAL A 477 -0.64 -22.57 -22.81
CA VAL A 477 0.23 -22.10 -21.71
C VAL A 477 -0.38 -20.94 -20.91
N THR A 478 -1.60 -20.52 -21.26
CA THR A 478 -2.34 -19.40 -20.62
C THR A 478 -1.54 -18.09 -20.59
N ARG A 479 -0.91 -17.75 -21.70
CA ARG A 479 0.00 -16.59 -21.82
C ARG A 479 -0.60 -15.47 -22.67
N PHE A 480 -0.38 -14.23 -22.25
CA PHE A 480 -0.60 -13.05 -23.08
C PHE A 480 0.74 -12.57 -23.66
N SER A 481 0.72 -12.04 -24.87
CA SER A 481 1.85 -11.35 -25.49
C SER A 481 1.35 -10.22 -26.39
N ASP A 482 2.26 -9.34 -26.81
CA ASP A 482 1.95 -8.38 -27.87
C ASP A 482 1.48 -9.11 -29.12
N LEU A 483 0.54 -8.50 -29.82
CA LEU A 483 0.04 -9.00 -31.10
C LEU A 483 0.92 -8.42 -32.21
N ASP A 484 1.63 -9.29 -32.93
CA ASP A 484 2.48 -8.84 -34.03
C ASP A 484 1.60 -8.54 -35.26
N GLN A 485 1.25 -7.27 -35.45
CA GLN A 485 0.43 -6.81 -36.59
C GLN A 485 1.28 -6.30 -37.76
N VAL A 486 2.60 -6.17 -37.58
CA VAL A 486 3.48 -5.49 -38.54
C VAL A 486 4.79 -6.26 -38.67
N HIS A 487 4.87 -7.17 -39.65
CA HIS A 487 6.14 -7.48 -40.30
C HIS A 487 6.51 -6.29 -41.19
N THR A 488 7.13 -5.25 -40.62
CA THR A 488 7.84 -4.27 -41.44
C THR A 488 9.17 -4.89 -41.84
N ASP A 489 9.22 -5.41 -43.06
CA ASP A 489 10.46 -5.55 -43.84
C ASP A 489 11.01 -4.14 -44.14
N ASP A 490 11.56 -3.47 -43.12
CA ASP A 490 12.37 -2.28 -43.35
C ASP A 490 13.85 -2.67 -43.23
N PHE A 491 14.33 -3.33 -44.29
CA PHE A 491 15.72 -3.17 -44.73
C PHE A 491 15.73 -2.01 -45.73
N GLU A 492 16.18 -0.84 -45.30
CA GLU A 492 16.98 0.09 -46.11
C GLU A 492 17.90 0.95 -45.23
#